data_AF-A0A3M6C387-F1
#
_entry.id   AF-A0A3M6C387-F1
#
_cell.length_a   1.000
_cell.length_b   1.000
_cell.length_c   1.000
_cell.angle_alpha   90.00
_cell.angle_beta   90.00
_cell.angle_gamma   90.00
#
_symmetry.space_group_name_H-M   'P 1'
#
loop_
_entity.id
_entity.type
_entity.pdbx_description
1 polymer ?
#
loop_
_entity_poly.entity_id
_entity_poly.type
_entity_poly.pdbx_seq_one_letter_code
_entity_poly.pdbx_strand_id
1 'polypeptide(L)'
;MIHARKITQRAAVMKHFFLPALTVVAFPALSLPFAHAEPGDFSLGLGAAISESPYAGVGTQVNPIPLIKYEGERFYVNGVTAGYHLINTESFSLDAIVALQMDGIDRDDFGRRELARNGIDRDLLEDRDNGIDAGLAAKLRGAAGQLEGVAKNDISGASDGYSLNLEYAYPFTWGKTRFKPNIGATHMSGNLVNYYYGTLKEEEQRGIARY
;
A
#
# COMPACT_ATOMS: atom_id res chain seq x y z
N MET A 1 -15.96 -64.25 19.27
CA MET A 1 -14.89 -63.39 19.82
C MET A 1 -14.42 -62.44 18.72
N ILE A 2 -14.84 -61.18 18.80
CA ILE A 2 -14.64 -60.16 17.75
C ILE A 2 -13.33 -59.41 18.03
N HIS A 3 -12.43 -59.39 17.06
CA HIS A 3 -11.16 -58.65 17.11
C HIS A 3 -11.40 -57.17 16.75
N ALA A 4 -11.13 -56.26 17.70
CA ALA A 4 -11.15 -54.82 17.47
C ALA A 4 -9.77 -54.34 16.97
N ARG A 5 -9.70 -53.79 15.74
CA ARG A 5 -8.54 -53.03 15.27
C ARG A 5 -8.64 -51.58 15.75
N LYS A 6 -7.65 -51.12 16.53
CA LYS A 6 -7.44 -49.70 16.83
C LYS A 6 -6.95 -48.99 15.57
N ILE A 7 -7.68 -47.96 15.12
CA ILE A 7 -7.23 -47.02 14.09
C ILE A 7 -6.62 -45.82 14.80
N THR A 8 -5.32 -45.62 14.65
CA THR A 8 -4.59 -44.46 15.16
C THR A 8 -4.64 -43.37 14.08
N GLN A 9 -5.47 -42.33 14.28
CA GLN A 9 -5.41 -41.14 13.42
C GLN A 9 -4.19 -40.30 13.83
N ARG A 10 -3.22 -40.17 12.90
CA ARG A 10 -2.16 -39.17 12.99
C ARG A 10 -2.73 -37.84 12.47
N ALA A 11 -2.81 -36.83 13.33
CA ALA A 11 -3.14 -35.48 12.92
C ALA A 11 -2.01 -34.94 12.04
N ALA A 12 -2.32 -34.63 10.77
CA ALA A 12 -1.41 -33.93 9.88
C ALA A 12 -1.49 -32.43 10.18
N VAL A 13 -0.41 -31.88 10.74
CA VAL A 13 -0.24 -30.42 10.90
C VAL A 13 0.12 -29.86 9.52
N MET A 14 -0.85 -29.24 8.85
CA MET A 14 -0.65 -28.59 7.56
C MET A 14 -0.03 -27.20 7.81
N LYS A 15 1.28 -27.07 7.60
CA LYS A 15 1.96 -25.77 7.57
C LYS A 15 1.49 -25.02 6.32
N HIS A 16 0.64 -24.02 6.49
CA HIS A 16 0.21 -23.14 5.40
C HIS A 16 1.37 -22.21 5.09
N PHE A 17 2.03 -22.44 3.95
CA PHE A 17 2.98 -21.49 3.38
C PHE A 17 2.16 -20.32 2.84
N PHE A 18 2.22 -19.18 3.52
CA PHE A 18 1.76 -17.90 2.98
C PHE A 18 2.61 -17.57 1.75
N LEU A 19 2.05 -17.69 0.55
CA LEU A 19 2.62 -17.02 -0.62
C LEU A 19 2.32 -15.53 -0.43
N PRO A 20 3.33 -14.64 -0.43
CA PRO A 20 3.04 -13.21 -0.51
C PRO A 20 2.34 -12.97 -1.86
N ALA A 21 1.10 -12.49 -1.80
CA ALA A 21 0.39 -12.05 -2.98
C ALA A 21 1.19 -10.91 -3.62
N LEU A 22 1.76 -11.16 -4.80
CA LEU A 22 2.44 -10.15 -5.58
C LEU A 22 1.35 -9.30 -6.25
N THR A 23 0.80 -8.33 -5.51
CA THR A 23 -0.18 -7.40 -6.06
C THR A 23 0.58 -6.41 -6.94
N VAL A 24 0.60 -6.66 -8.25
CA VAL A 24 1.08 -5.69 -9.24
C VAL A 24 -0.01 -4.63 -9.39
N VAL A 25 0.05 -3.58 -8.58
CA VAL A 25 -0.79 -2.40 -8.79
C VAL A 25 -0.09 -1.54 -9.84
N ALA A 26 -0.41 -1.80 -11.10
CA ALA A 26 -0.03 -0.90 -12.18
C ALA A 26 -0.99 0.29 -12.17
N PHE A 27 -0.61 1.39 -11.53
CA PHE A 27 -1.21 2.68 -11.80
C PHE A 27 -0.64 3.21 -13.12
N PRO A 28 -1.39 3.27 -14.24
CA PRO A 28 -1.02 4.14 -15.33
C PRO A 28 -1.23 5.58 -14.84
N ALA A 29 -0.28 6.11 -14.08
CA ALA A 29 -0.17 7.53 -13.87
C ALA A 29 0.25 8.13 -15.21
N LEU A 30 -0.71 8.65 -15.98
CA LEU A 30 -0.41 9.49 -17.12
C LEU A 30 0.17 10.80 -16.58
N SER A 31 1.48 10.80 -16.28
CA SER A 31 2.21 12.01 -15.94
C SER A 31 2.33 12.83 -17.23
N LEU A 32 1.44 13.80 -17.42
CA LEU A 32 1.69 14.83 -18.42
C LEU A 32 2.98 15.54 -17.99
N PRO A 33 3.99 15.66 -18.86
CA PRO A 33 5.21 16.38 -18.55
C PRO A 33 4.85 17.86 -18.50
N PHE A 34 4.41 18.34 -17.34
CA PHE A 34 4.58 19.74 -17.03
C PHE A 34 6.06 19.95 -16.71
N ALA A 35 6.57 21.09 -17.17
CA ALA A 35 7.96 21.47 -17.25
C ALA A 35 8.71 21.32 -15.92
N HIS A 36 10.03 21.53 -15.95
CA HIS A 36 10.84 21.73 -14.74
C HIS A 36 10.03 22.50 -13.70
N ALA A 37 9.77 21.87 -12.55
CA ALA A 37 9.06 22.53 -11.47
C ALA A 37 10.04 23.52 -10.83
N GLU A 38 9.84 24.81 -11.06
CA GLU A 38 10.53 25.88 -10.33
C GLU A 38 9.91 26.01 -8.92
N PRO A 39 10.67 26.49 -7.91
CA PRO A 39 10.10 26.77 -6.60
C PRO A 39 8.88 27.71 -6.72
N GLY A 40 7.74 27.27 -6.19
CA GLY A 40 6.47 28.00 -6.29
C GLY A 40 5.49 27.41 -7.32
N ASP A 41 5.87 26.36 -8.04
CA ASP A 41 4.99 25.72 -9.02
C ASP A 41 3.88 24.93 -8.32
N PHE A 42 2.64 25.31 -8.65
CA PHE A 42 1.43 24.63 -8.22
C PHE A 42 0.75 23.99 -9.43
N SER A 43 0.35 22.73 -9.26
CA SER A 43 -0.42 21.99 -10.26
C SER A 43 -1.60 21.30 -9.60
N LEU A 44 -2.74 21.40 -10.28
CA LEU A 44 -3.98 20.75 -9.91
C LEU A 44 -4.45 19.92 -11.09
N GLY A 45 -4.74 18.66 -10.82
CA GLY A 45 -5.35 17.74 -11.77
C GLY A 45 -6.41 16.90 -11.09
N LEU A 46 -7.19 16.21 -11.92
CA LEU A 46 -8.17 15.22 -11.47
C LEU A 46 -7.99 13.97 -12.31
N GLY A 47 -7.86 12.83 -11.64
CA GLY A 47 -7.84 11.50 -12.24
C GLY A 47 -8.91 10.61 -11.65
N ALA A 48 -8.98 9.38 -12.14
CA ALA A 48 -9.78 8.32 -11.53
C ALA A 48 -8.93 7.03 -11.47
N ALA A 49 -8.97 6.37 -10.31
CA ALA A 49 -8.50 5.01 -10.13
C ALA A 49 -9.65 4.06 -10.44
N ILE A 50 -9.37 3.02 -11.24
CA ILE A 50 -10.26 1.88 -11.38
C ILE A 50 -9.47 0.67 -10.87
N SER A 51 -9.96 0.02 -9.82
CA SER A 51 -9.27 -1.11 -9.18
C SER A 51 -10.25 -2.20 -8.78
N GLU A 52 -9.81 -3.45 -8.87
CA GLU A 52 -10.54 -4.55 -8.26
C GLU A 52 -10.14 -4.66 -6.79
N SER A 53 -11.10 -4.62 -5.89
CA SER A 53 -10.83 -4.72 -4.46
C SER A 53 -10.37 -6.14 -4.10
N PRO A 54 -9.35 -6.29 -3.23
CA PRO A 54 -8.96 -7.60 -2.70
C PRO A 54 -10.00 -8.16 -1.73
N TYR A 55 -10.96 -7.35 -1.28
CA TYR A 55 -11.94 -7.73 -0.27
C TYR A 55 -13.17 -8.42 -0.88
N ALA A 56 -13.64 -9.45 -0.18
CA ALA A 56 -14.74 -10.29 -0.63
C ALA A 56 -16.02 -9.47 -0.89
N GLY A 57 -16.46 -9.44 -2.14
CA GLY A 57 -17.74 -8.85 -2.55
C GLY A 57 -17.79 -7.33 -2.68
N VAL A 58 -16.65 -6.66 -2.53
CA VAL A 58 -16.54 -5.23 -2.82
C VAL A 58 -16.50 -5.00 -4.34
N GLY A 59 -15.77 -5.85 -5.08
CA GLY A 59 -15.70 -5.79 -6.54
C GLY A 59 -14.89 -4.60 -7.06
N THR A 60 -15.26 -4.11 -8.25
CA THR A 60 -14.59 -2.98 -8.91
C THR A 60 -14.95 -1.66 -8.26
N GLN A 61 -13.92 -0.91 -7.84
CA GLN A 61 -14.04 0.43 -7.28
C GLN A 61 -13.59 1.48 -8.31
N VAL A 62 -14.28 2.61 -8.33
CA VAL A 62 -13.91 3.78 -9.13
C VAL A 62 -13.74 4.97 -8.20
N ASN A 63 -12.49 5.31 -7.91
CA ASN A 63 -12.15 6.33 -6.93
C ASN A 63 -11.61 7.58 -7.63
N PRO A 64 -12.23 8.77 -7.44
CA PRO A 64 -11.64 10.00 -7.96
C PRO A 64 -10.33 10.30 -7.23
N ILE A 65 -9.29 10.67 -7.98
CA ILE A 65 -7.97 11.00 -7.43
C ILE A 65 -7.71 12.49 -7.70
N PRO A 66 -7.81 13.38 -6.70
CA PRO A 66 -7.28 14.71 -6.84
C PRO A 66 -5.75 14.64 -6.96
N LEU A 67 -5.22 15.26 -8.00
CA LEU A 67 -3.78 15.35 -8.24
C LEU A 67 -3.33 16.75 -7.84
N ILE A 68 -3.03 16.92 -6.57
CA ILE A 68 -2.47 18.17 -6.05
C ILE A 68 -0.97 18.01 -6.00
N LYS A 69 -0.23 18.90 -6.65
CA LYS A 69 1.21 18.95 -6.51
C LYS A 69 1.68 20.39 -6.35
N TYR A 70 2.53 20.60 -5.36
CA TYR A 70 3.18 21.85 -5.05
C TYR A 70 4.65 21.57 -4.75
N GLU A 71 5.56 22.33 -5.35
CA GLU A 71 6.99 22.24 -5.08
C GLU A 71 7.52 23.62 -4.63
N GLY A 72 7.99 23.70 -3.39
CA GLY A 72 8.72 24.86 -2.88
C GLY A 72 10.20 24.55 -2.70
N GLU A 73 10.97 25.51 -2.18
CA GLU A 73 12.40 25.30 -1.93
C GLU A 73 12.69 24.25 -0.86
N ARG A 74 11.81 24.16 0.15
CA ARG A 74 12.00 23.27 1.32
C ARG A 74 10.85 22.33 1.58
N PHE A 75 9.64 22.66 1.14
CA PHE A 75 8.45 21.85 1.38
C PHE A 75 7.79 21.52 0.06
N TYR A 76 7.18 20.34 -0.02
CA TYR A 76 6.38 19.94 -1.17
C TYR A 76 5.11 19.22 -0.72
N VAL A 77 4.12 19.22 -1.61
CA VAL A 77 2.94 18.36 -1.54
C VAL A 77 2.88 17.60 -2.85
N ASN A 78 2.68 16.30 -2.78
CA ASN A 78 2.51 15.44 -3.95
C ASN A 78 1.43 14.40 -3.66
N GLY A 79 0.24 14.64 -4.21
CA GLY A 79 -0.96 13.87 -3.93
C GLY A 79 -1.27 13.88 -2.43
N VAL A 80 -1.25 12.70 -1.82
CA VAL A 80 -1.57 12.48 -0.40
C VAL A 80 -0.34 12.51 0.51
N THR A 81 0.82 12.91 -0.02
CA THR A 81 2.08 13.03 0.72
C THR A 81 2.51 14.48 0.78
N ALA A 82 2.90 14.94 1.97
CA ALA A 82 3.63 16.19 2.17
C ALA A 82 5.04 15.88 2.64
N GLY A 83 6.02 16.68 2.23
CA GLY A 83 7.41 16.46 2.61
C GLY A 83 8.20 17.73 2.84
N TYR A 84 9.32 17.57 3.55
CA TYR A 84 10.32 18.59 3.82
C TYR A 84 11.71 18.09 3.40
N HIS A 85 12.34 18.84 2.50
CA HIS A 85 13.69 18.60 2.00
C HIS A 85 14.71 18.81 3.14
N LEU A 86 15.25 17.73 3.69
CA LEU A 86 16.36 17.79 4.65
C LEU A 86 17.69 18.00 3.91
N ILE A 87 17.84 17.30 2.78
CA ILE A 87 18.95 17.44 1.83
C ILE A 87 18.36 17.38 0.43
N ASN A 88 18.70 18.33 -0.43
CA ASN A 88 18.27 18.31 -1.82
C ASN A 88 19.40 18.79 -2.73
N THR A 89 20.04 17.86 -3.42
CA THR A 89 21.14 18.09 -4.36
C THR A 89 20.83 17.40 -5.68
N GLU A 90 21.63 17.66 -6.72
CA GLU A 90 21.42 17.07 -8.05
C GLU A 90 21.45 15.53 -8.04
N SER A 91 22.34 14.93 -7.24
CA SER A 91 22.54 13.48 -7.19
C SER A 91 21.84 12.80 -6.01
N PHE A 92 21.47 13.54 -4.96
CA PHE A 92 20.90 12.95 -3.76
C PHE A 92 19.85 13.86 -3.11
N SER A 93 18.72 13.28 -2.70
CA SER A 93 17.78 13.93 -1.80
C SER A 93 17.42 13.05 -0.60
N LEU A 94 17.15 13.69 0.52
CA LEU A 94 16.62 13.10 1.75
C LEU A 94 15.51 14.00 2.27
N ASP A 95 14.35 13.41 2.51
CA ASP A 95 13.11 14.09 2.81
C ASP A 95 12.49 13.50 4.07
N ALA A 96 11.97 14.36 4.96
CA ALA A 96 11.01 13.95 5.97
C ALA A 96 9.61 14.05 5.37
N ILE A 97 8.78 13.02 5.55
CA ILE A 97 7.47 12.94 4.90
C ILE A 97 6.35 12.62 5.90
N VAL A 98 5.15 13.08 5.56
CA VAL A 98 3.88 12.64 6.15
C VAL A 98 2.96 12.26 4.99
N ALA A 99 2.31 11.10 5.09
CA ALA A 99 1.44 10.58 4.04
C ALA A 99 0.12 10.08 4.62
N LEU A 100 -0.99 10.29 3.92
CA LEU A 100 -2.24 9.62 4.26
C LEU A 100 -2.15 8.14 3.86
N GLN A 101 -2.64 7.27 4.74
CA GLN A 101 -2.85 5.85 4.45
C GLN A 101 -4.35 5.63 4.23
N MET A 102 -4.73 5.39 2.97
CA MET A 102 -6.14 5.43 2.54
C MET A 102 -6.75 4.04 2.29
N ASP A 103 -6.20 3.01 2.93
CA ASP A 103 -6.65 1.62 2.78
C ASP A 103 -7.81 1.27 3.72
N GLY A 104 -8.39 2.26 4.40
CA GLY A 104 -9.54 2.09 5.27
C GLY A 104 -10.77 1.56 4.51
N ILE A 105 -11.59 0.79 5.21
CA ILE A 105 -12.81 0.18 4.68
C ILE A 105 -13.83 -0.01 5.78
N ASP A 106 -15.07 0.39 5.50
CA ASP A 106 -16.19 0.15 6.39
C ASP A 106 -16.64 -1.31 6.29
N ARG A 107 -16.95 -1.93 7.43
CA ARG A 107 -17.39 -3.31 7.51
C ARG A 107 -18.57 -3.60 6.59
N ASP A 108 -19.47 -2.64 6.43
CA ASP A 108 -20.69 -2.83 5.64
C ASP A 108 -20.44 -2.87 4.13
N ASP A 109 -19.26 -2.46 3.67
CA ASP A 109 -18.81 -2.60 2.28
C ASP A 109 -18.41 -4.04 1.94
N PHE A 110 -18.07 -4.86 2.94
CA PHE A 110 -17.81 -6.27 2.69
C PHE A 110 -19.07 -7.01 2.21
N GLY A 111 -18.91 -7.85 1.21
CA GLY A 111 -19.96 -8.71 0.68
C GLY A 111 -20.36 -9.78 1.69
N ARG A 112 -21.53 -9.60 2.33
CA ARG A 112 -22.06 -10.54 3.33
C ARG A 112 -22.18 -11.97 2.79
N ARG A 113 -22.64 -12.13 1.55
CA ARG A 113 -22.83 -13.47 0.94
C ARG A 113 -21.49 -14.10 0.59
N GLU A 114 -20.52 -13.31 0.15
CA GLU A 114 -19.18 -13.71 -0.25
C GLU A 114 -18.38 -14.18 0.96
N LEU A 115 -18.42 -13.41 2.04
CA LEU A 115 -17.83 -13.77 3.33
C LEU A 115 -18.45 -15.03 3.92
N ALA A 116 -19.79 -15.14 3.91
CA ALA A 116 -20.49 -16.31 4.43
C ALA A 116 -20.13 -17.61 3.70
N ARG A 117 -19.75 -17.57 2.41
CA ARG A 117 -19.24 -18.74 1.67
C ARG A 117 -17.94 -19.30 2.26
N ASN A 118 -17.17 -18.46 2.95
CA ASN A 118 -15.94 -18.84 3.66
C ASN A 118 -16.17 -18.99 5.18
N GLY A 119 -17.43 -19.02 5.64
CA GLY A 119 -17.76 -19.16 7.06
C GLY A 119 -17.49 -17.91 7.90
N ILE A 120 -17.32 -16.75 7.26
CA ILE A 120 -17.06 -15.48 7.95
C ILE A 120 -18.39 -14.73 8.07
N ASP A 121 -18.82 -14.45 9.30
CA ASP A 121 -19.92 -13.53 9.54
C ASP A 121 -19.40 -12.09 9.52
N ARG A 122 -19.93 -11.30 8.58
CA ARG A 122 -19.55 -9.89 8.41
C ARG A 122 -19.76 -9.08 9.68
N ASP A 123 -20.79 -9.40 10.48
CA ASP A 123 -21.13 -8.62 11.67
C ASP A 123 -20.12 -8.81 12.82
N LEU A 124 -19.19 -9.76 12.65
CA LEU A 124 -18.08 -10.02 13.56
C LEU A 124 -16.76 -9.37 13.10
N LEU A 125 -16.76 -8.61 12.01
CA LEU A 125 -15.61 -7.83 11.54
C LEU A 125 -15.64 -6.41 12.13
N GLU A 126 -14.47 -5.78 12.22
CA GLU A 126 -14.32 -4.36 12.53
C GLU A 126 -14.12 -3.50 11.28
N ASP A 127 -14.55 -2.25 11.38
CA ASP A 127 -14.18 -1.18 10.43
C ASP A 127 -12.66 -0.95 10.49
N ARG A 128 -12.06 -0.61 9.34
CA ARG A 128 -10.65 -0.24 9.24
C ARG A 128 -10.55 1.24 8.92
N ASP A 129 -9.92 1.98 9.80
CA ASP A 129 -9.75 3.41 9.68
C ASP A 129 -8.62 3.76 8.72
N ASN A 130 -8.78 4.89 8.03
CA ASN A 130 -7.66 5.52 7.35
C ASN A 130 -6.62 5.99 8.38
N GLY A 131 -5.35 5.91 7.99
CA GLY A 131 -4.23 6.27 8.83
C GLY A 131 -3.46 7.49 8.36
N ILE A 132 -2.48 7.88 9.17
CA ILE A 132 -1.47 8.87 8.82
C ILE A 132 -0.12 8.27 9.14
N ASP A 133 0.77 8.23 8.15
CA ASP A 133 2.14 7.77 8.30
C ASP A 133 3.09 8.96 8.37
N ALA A 134 4.14 8.86 9.19
CA ALA A 134 5.33 9.72 9.10
C ALA A 134 6.55 8.88 8.68
N GLY A 135 7.50 9.48 7.98
CA GLY A 135 8.60 8.72 7.41
C GLY A 135 9.77 9.53 6.86
N LEU A 136 10.68 8.80 6.22
CA LEU A 136 11.80 9.35 5.47
C LEU A 136 11.78 8.79 4.04
N ALA A 137 12.10 9.63 3.07
CA ALA A 137 12.34 9.24 1.69
C ALA A 137 13.75 9.67 1.27
N ALA A 138 14.53 8.74 0.70
CA ALA A 138 15.87 9.01 0.21
C ALA A 138 15.95 8.62 -1.26
N LYS A 139 16.56 9.48 -2.09
CA LYS A 139 16.65 9.25 -3.53
C LYS A 139 18.05 9.55 -4.04
N LEU A 140 18.66 8.56 -4.67
CA LEU A 140 19.92 8.67 -5.38
C LEU A 140 19.66 8.75 -6.89
N ARG A 141 20.29 9.71 -7.57
CA ARG A 141 20.15 9.97 -9.01
C ARG A 141 21.54 9.94 -9.65
N GLY A 142 21.65 9.28 -10.81
CA GLY A 142 22.88 9.25 -11.59
C GLY A 142 22.68 8.73 -13.01
N ALA A 143 23.78 8.57 -13.74
CA ALA A 143 23.74 8.10 -15.13
C ALA A 143 23.18 6.67 -15.27
N ALA A 144 23.32 5.85 -14.23
CA ALA A 144 22.79 4.50 -14.17
C ALA A 144 21.31 4.43 -13.75
N GLY A 145 20.62 5.55 -13.57
CA GLY A 145 19.21 5.59 -13.18
C GLY A 145 18.97 6.26 -11.83
N GLN A 146 17.85 5.91 -11.20
CA GLN A 146 17.39 6.46 -9.94
C GLN A 146 17.04 5.33 -8.98
N LEU A 147 17.50 5.42 -7.73
CA LEU A 147 17.14 4.51 -6.65
C LEU A 147 16.45 5.32 -5.55
N GLU A 148 15.27 4.88 -5.13
CA GLU A 148 14.46 5.52 -4.10
C GLU A 148 14.15 4.52 -3.00
N GLY A 149 14.39 4.91 -1.75
CA GLY A 149 14.01 4.17 -0.56
C GLY A 149 13.07 5.01 0.29
N VAL A 150 11.96 4.43 0.72
CA VAL A 150 10.95 5.10 1.57
C VAL A 150 10.68 4.23 2.78
N ALA A 151 10.74 4.82 3.97
CA ALA A 151 10.37 4.16 5.22
C ALA A 151 9.29 4.98 5.92
N LYS A 152 8.18 4.33 6.27
CA LYS A 152 7.01 4.96 6.90
C LYS A 152 6.59 4.19 8.14
N ASN A 153 6.09 4.90 9.15
CA ASN A 153 5.52 4.37 10.37
C ASN A 153 4.19 5.07 10.67
N ASP A 154 3.20 4.31 11.11
CA ASP A 154 1.88 4.85 11.47
C ASP A 154 2.00 5.74 12.71
N ILE A 155 1.48 6.97 12.60
CA ILE A 155 1.40 7.93 13.70
C ILE A 155 -0.04 8.22 14.13
N SER A 156 -1.03 7.64 13.44
CA SER A 156 -2.44 7.79 13.76
C SER A 156 -2.92 6.78 14.80
N GLY A 157 -2.22 5.65 14.94
CA GLY A 157 -2.61 4.54 15.80
C GLY A 157 -3.67 3.62 15.18
N ALA A 158 -3.96 3.78 13.87
CA ALA A 158 -4.87 2.90 13.16
C ALA A 158 -4.30 1.49 13.07
N SER A 159 -3.05 1.34 12.64
CA SER A 159 -2.44 0.02 12.40
C SER A 159 -1.27 -0.30 13.31
N ASP A 160 -0.65 0.69 13.97
CA ASP A 160 0.62 0.53 14.71
C ASP A 160 1.71 -0.17 13.87
N GLY A 161 1.67 0.10 12.55
CA GLY A 161 2.41 -0.59 11.52
C GLY A 161 3.56 0.22 10.94
N TYR A 162 4.36 -0.42 10.08
CA TYR A 162 5.36 0.26 9.28
C TYR A 162 5.46 -0.35 7.89
N SER A 163 5.99 0.42 6.95
CA SER A 163 6.30 -0.04 5.59
C SER A 163 7.66 0.45 5.12
N LEU A 164 8.32 -0.35 4.31
CA LEU A 164 9.58 -0.05 3.64
C LEU A 164 9.39 -0.29 2.15
N ASN A 165 9.70 0.69 1.31
CA ASN A 165 9.66 0.59 -0.14
C ASN A 165 11.05 0.88 -0.72
N LEU A 166 11.44 0.10 -1.72
CA LEU A 166 12.64 0.32 -2.51
C LEU A 166 12.27 0.24 -3.99
N GLU A 167 12.51 1.31 -4.74
CA GLU A 167 12.23 1.40 -6.18
C GLU A 167 13.51 1.77 -6.93
N TYR A 168 13.78 1.07 -8.03
CA TYR A 168 14.76 1.47 -9.03
C TYR A 168 14.05 1.84 -10.33
N ALA A 169 14.45 2.97 -10.91
CA ALA A 169 13.92 3.46 -12.18
C ALA A 169 15.03 3.87 -13.15
N TYR A 170 14.80 3.65 -14.44
CA TYR A 170 15.74 4.02 -15.50
C TYR A 170 15.11 5.02 -16.47
N PRO A 171 15.16 6.34 -16.19
CA PRO A 171 14.59 7.34 -17.09
C PRO A 171 15.42 7.47 -18.37
N PHE A 172 14.77 7.43 -19.53
CA PHE A 172 15.40 7.69 -20.82
C PHE A 172 14.47 8.49 -21.73
N THR A 173 15.04 9.16 -22.72
CA THR A 173 14.29 9.94 -23.71
C THR A 173 14.38 9.26 -25.07
N TRP A 174 13.24 9.03 -25.70
CA TRP A 174 13.16 8.54 -27.08
C TRP A 174 12.42 9.57 -27.94
N GLY A 175 13.18 10.29 -28.78
CA GLY A 175 12.67 11.42 -29.55
C GLY A 175 12.19 12.55 -28.63
N LYS A 176 10.90 12.85 -28.65
CA LYS A 176 10.25 13.85 -27.77
C LYS A 176 9.61 13.23 -26.54
N THR A 177 9.61 11.90 -26.42
CA THR A 177 8.92 11.18 -25.34
C THR A 177 9.90 10.80 -24.25
N ARG A 178 9.54 11.05 -23.00
CA ARG A 178 10.31 10.61 -21.82
C ARG A 178 9.67 9.34 -21.26
N PHE A 179 10.46 8.30 -21.11
CA PHE A 179 10.07 7.04 -20.49
C PHE A 179 10.78 6.89 -19.15
N LYS A 180 10.09 6.32 -18.16
CA LYS A 180 10.66 5.98 -16.85
C LYS A 180 10.17 4.58 -16.43
N PRO A 181 10.66 3.50 -17.07
CA PRO A 181 10.46 2.15 -16.54
C PRO A 181 11.02 2.06 -15.13
N ASN A 182 10.33 1.31 -14.28
CA ASN A 182 10.70 1.11 -12.89
C ASN A 182 10.37 -0.31 -12.43
N ILE A 183 11.03 -0.72 -11.36
CA ILE A 183 10.75 -1.93 -10.61
C ILE A 183 10.96 -1.62 -9.12
N GLY A 184 10.09 -2.14 -8.27
CA GLY A 184 10.19 -1.92 -6.84
C GLY A 184 9.74 -3.12 -6.02
N ALA A 185 10.07 -3.07 -4.74
CA ALA A 185 9.64 -4.02 -3.73
C ALA A 185 9.18 -3.27 -2.48
N THR A 186 8.11 -3.76 -1.87
CA THR A 186 7.57 -3.20 -0.63
C THR A 186 7.52 -4.29 0.43
N HIS A 187 8.01 -3.97 1.62
CA HIS A 187 7.82 -4.75 2.83
C HIS A 187 6.84 -4.01 3.75
N MET A 188 5.90 -4.75 4.33
CA MET A 188 4.92 -4.24 5.28
C MET A 188 5.00 -5.07 6.55
N SER A 189 4.90 -4.42 7.70
CA SER A 189 4.90 -5.11 8.99
C SER A 189 3.65 -5.96 9.15
N GLY A 190 3.73 -6.99 10.01
CA GLY A 190 2.57 -7.83 10.30
C GLY A 190 1.40 -7.06 10.91
N ASN A 191 1.65 -5.99 11.68
CA ASN A 191 0.58 -5.16 12.23
C ASN A 191 -0.20 -4.45 11.11
N LEU A 192 0.52 -3.86 10.15
CA LEU A 192 -0.08 -3.21 8.99
C LEU A 192 -0.89 -4.20 8.14
N VAL A 193 -0.31 -5.36 7.84
CA VAL A 193 -0.94 -6.41 7.00
C VAL A 193 -2.11 -7.11 7.71
N ASN A 194 -2.15 -7.15 9.04
CA ASN A 194 -3.32 -7.69 9.74
C ASN A 194 -4.45 -6.64 9.82
N TYR A 195 -4.09 -5.35 9.91
CA TYR A 195 -5.06 -4.26 10.08
C TYR A 195 -5.78 -3.84 8.80
N TYR A 196 -5.07 -3.69 7.68
CA TYR A 196 -5.68 -3.66 6.35
C TYR A 196 -5.52 -5.08 5.81
N TYR A 197 -6.37 -5.70 5.00
CA TYR A 197 -6.10 -7.02 4.39
C TYR A 197 -6.17 -8.30 5.27
N GLY A 198 -6.02 -8.25 6.60
CA GLY A 198 -6.02 -9.45 7.46
C GLY A 198 -7.12 -9.50 8.53
N THR A 199 -7.01 -10.47 9.44
CA THR A 199 -7.92 -10.66 10.58
C THR A 199 -7.35 -10.05 11.86
N LEU A 200 -8.16 -9.28 12.59
CA LEU A 200 -7.77 -8.67 13.87
C LEU A 200 -7.86 -9.67 15.01
N LYS A 201 -7.16 -9.37 16.11
CA LYS A 201 -7.18 -10.22 17.31
C LYS A 201 -8.58 -10.29 17.93
N GLU A 202 -9.33 -9.19 17.89
CA GLU A 202 -10.68 -9.06 18.41
C GLU A 202 -11.68 -9.84 17.56
N GLU A 203 -11.44 -9.90 16.24
CA GLU A 203 -12.16 -10.76 15.30
C GLU A 203 -11.86 -12.24 15.53
N GLU A 204 -10.58 -12.60 15.76
CA GLU A 204 -10.18 -13.95 16.15
C GLU A 204 -10.86 -14.40 17.44
N GLN A 205 -10.96 -13.51 18.44
CA GLN A 205 -11.66 -13.79 19.70
C GLN A 205 -13.17 -14.02 19.52
N ARG A 206 -13.76 -13.43 18.47
CA ARG A 206 -15.16 -13.67 18.06
C ARG A 206 -15.32 -14.92 17.19
N GLY A 207 -14.24 -15.61 16.88
CA GLY A 207 -14.24 -16.89 16.15
C GLY A 207 -13.94 -16.77 14.66
N ILE A 208 -13.47 -15.62 14.18
CA ILE A 208 -13.01 -15.49 12.79
C ILE A 208 -11.64 -16.15 12.65
N ALA A 209 -11.49 -17.02 11.65
CA ALA A 209 -10.21 -17.67 11.39
C ALA A 209 -9.16 -16.65 10.96
N ARG A 210 -7.93 -16.82 11.43
CA ARG A 210 -6.81 -15.96 11.04
C ARG A 210 -6.37 -16.22 9.60
N TYR A 211 -6.23 -15.13 8.86
CA TYR A 211 -5.58 -15.05 7.55
C TYR A 211 -4.51 -13.96 7.58
#